data_AF-A0A955MX98-F1
#
_entry.id   AF-A0A955MX98-F1
#
_cell.length_a   1.000
_cell.length_b   1.000
_cell.length_c   1.000
_cell.angle_alpha   90.00
_cell.angle_beta   90.00
_cell.angle_gamma   90.00
#
_symmetry.space_group_name_H-M   'P 1'
#
loop_
_entity.id
_entity.type
_entity.pdbx_description
1 polymer ?
#
loop_
_entity_poly.entity_id
_entity_poly.type
_entity_poly.pdbx_seq_one_letter_code
_entity_poly.pdbx_strand_id
1 'polypeptide(L)'
;LMLSMLRNVPQADATMRGGGWDRNKYTGREAFGKTLGVIGLGKIGRQVAQRAQGFEMKILGYDPFASKESAKKDGIDLVSLDELYERSDIITLHVPKTDDTLGMINKTSLAKMKKGAFLVNCARGPLIIEQDLVDAIDAGQLSGAAVDVYYEEPPKDSPLVGHPKVVTTPHLGASTEEAQINVGIMIAEQVIDALEDREVRNAANMPRLDPETRKEVGPFIRLADELGQFCAQLIKGNVEKIEIQCQGDITRFDVSPITVGALRGALSTVMPDTVNFVNAQFLAEMQGLKVESSSSSEATGFTNLVKVILTAGENTLSASGTIFEGQEISRIVGVDDYVIEARPYGNILAVRNKDQPGVVGLVGTVLAKNGINISDMSLGSNKAKKISLEIINVDRPVPAEVIKELKSNEPIIAARAITIR
;
A
#
# COMPACT_ATOMS: atom_id res chain seq x y z
N LEU A 1 -20.70 19.45 15.62
CA LEU A 1 -22.07 18.97 15.33
C LEU A 1 -22.85 18.52 16.56
N MET A 2 -22.37 17.56 17.37
CA MET A 2 -23.06 17.09 18.58
C MET A 2 -23.61 18.22 19.47
N LEU A 3 -22.77 19.16 19.89
CA LEU A 3 -23.18 20.30 20.75
C LEU A 3 -24.22 21.21 20.08
N SER A 4 -24.11 21.42 18.77
CA SER A 4 -25.03 22.24 17.98
C SER A 4 -26.45 21.66 18.04
N MET A 5 -26.57 20.34 17.87
CA MET A 5 -27.83 19.61 17.95
C MET A 5 -28.40 19.62 19.37
N LEU A 6 -27.60 19.35 20.41
CA LEU A 6 -28.08 19.36 21.81
C LEU A 6 -28.65 20.71 22.24
N ARG A 7 -28.26 21.80 21.56
CA ARG A 7 -28.64 23.18 21.90
C ARG A 7 -29.54 23.85 20.86
N ASN A 8 -29.96 23.13 19.81
CA ASN A 8 -30.77 23.67 18.70
C ASN A 8 -30.16 24.91 18.04
N VAL A 9 -28.83 24.97 17.93
CA VAL A 9 -28.12 26.19 17.51
C VAL A 9 -28.58 26.69 16.14
N PRO A 10 -28.68 25.86 15.08
CA PRO A 10 -29.05 26.35 13.76
C PRO A 10 -30.48 26.88 13.71
N GLN A 11 -31.42 26.20 14.36
CA GLN A 11 -32.83 26.59 14.42
C GLN A 11 -33.01 27.90 15.21
N ALA A 12 -32.33 28.02 16.35
CA ALA A 12 -32.37 29.23 17.17
C ALA A 12 -31.69 30.43 16.47
N ASP A 13 -30.54 30.21 15.84
CA ASP A 13 -29.83 31.21 15.04
C ASP A 13 -30.68 31.71 13.87
N ALA A 14 -31.29 30.80 13.10
CA ALA A 14 -32.19 31.17 12.00
C ALA A 14 -33.38 32.03 12.48
N THR A 15 -33.92 31.71 13.67
CA THR A 15 -35.01 32.49 14.29
C THR A 15 -34.54 33.91 14.62
N MET A 16 -33.38 34.04 15.26
CA MET A 16 -32.81 35.33 15.63
C MET A 16 -32.48 36.19 14.39
N ARG A 17 -31.91 35.59 13.34
CA ARG A 17 -31.64 36.28 12.06
C ARG A 17 -32.93 36.72 11.37
N GLY A 18 -34.02 35.98 11.53
CA GLY A 18 -35.36 36.36 11.08
C GLY A 18 -36.05 37.43 11.95
N GLY A 19 -35.39 37.95 12.99
CA GLY A 19 -35.94 38.95 13.91
C GLY A 19 -36.84 38.40 15.01
N GLY A 20 -36.93 37.07 15.17
CA GLY A 20 -37.72 36.42 16.21
C GLY A 20 -37.01 36.34 17.57
N TRP A 21 -37.77 36.19 18.66
CA TRP A 21 -37.26 36.00 20.02
C TRP A 21 -38.04 34.90 20.76
N ASP A 22 -37.74 33.65 20.42
CA ASP A 22 -38.48 32.47 20.89
C ASP A 22 -37.75 31.70 22.01
N ARG A 23 -37.36 32.38 23.10
CA ARG A 23 -36.59 31.76 24.20
C ARG A 23 -37.25 30.49 24.77
N ASN A 24 -38.58 30.48 24.87
CA ASN A 24 -39.32 29.38 25.49
C ASN A 24 -39.53 28.18 24.55
N LYS A 25 -39.30 28.35 23.25
CA LYS A 25 -39.47 27.29 22.24
C LYS A 25 -38.32 26.27 22.27
N TYR A 26 -37.12 26.73 22.60
CA TYR A 26 -35.90 25.91 22.52
C TYR A 26 -35.46 25.45 23.90
N THR A 27 -35.63 24.15 24.19
CA THR A 27 -35.08 23.50 25.39
C THR A 27 -33.91 22.61 24.99
N GLY A 28 -32.72 22.93 25.48
CA GLY A 28 -31.51 22.15 25.21
C GLY A 28 -31.38 20.90 26.07
N ARG A 29 -30.27 20.19 25.87
CA ARG A 29 -29.83 19.06 26.69
C ARG A 29 -28.39 19.27 27.11
N GLU A 30 -28.10 19.00 28.38
CA GLU A 30 -26.74 19.04 28.92
C GLU A 30 -25.96 17.79 28.52
N ALA A 31 -24.69 17.96 28.18
CA ALA A 31 -23.76 16.85 27.92
C ALA A 31 -23.20 16.25 29.22
N PHE A 32 -23.04 17.07 30.27
CA PHE A 32 -22.51 16.65 31.56
C PHE A 32 -23.22 15.40 32.11
N GLY A 33 -22.45 14.39 32.51
CA GLY A 33 -22.94 13.15 33.10
C GLY A 33 -23.69 12.21 32.16
N LYS A 34 -23.90 12.59 30.89
CA LYS A 34 -24.52 11.74 29.86
C LYS A 34 -23.54 10.65 29.41
N THR A 35 -24.10 9.59 28.84
CA THR A 35 -23.34 8.52 28.19
C THR A 35 -23.22 8.79 26.69
N LEU A 36 -21.99 8.87 26.17
CA LEU A 36 -21.68 8.87 24.74
C LEU A 36 -21.27 7.47 24.29
N GLY A 37 -22.01 6.91 23.34
CA GLY A 37 -21.64 5.70 22.62
C GLY A 37 -20.85 6.02 21.35
N VAL A 38 -19.62 5.51 21.25
CA VAL A 38 -18.74 5.70 20.09
C VAL A 38 -18.66 4.38 19.32
N ILE A 39 -19.24 4.35 18.13
CA ILE A 39 -19.19 3.19 17.22
C ILE A 39 -18.00 3.38 16.27
N GLY A 40 -16.96 2.57 16.44
CA GLY A 40 -15.67 2.67 15.75
C GLY A 40 -14.62 3.40 16.59
N LEU A 41 -13.57 2.69 17.00
CA LEU A 41 -12.48 3.18 17.85
C LEU A 41 -11.16 3.33 17.08
N GLY A 42 -11.27 3.74 15.81
CA GLY A 42 -10.15 4.22 15.01
C GLY A 42 -9.62 5.59 15.48
N LYS A 43 -8.73 6.19 14.69
CA LYS A 43 -8.08 7.48 15.03
C LYS A 43 -9.09 8.57 15.41
N ILE A 44 -10.14 8.77 14.62
CA ILE A 44 -11.14 9.83 14.85
C ILE A 44 -12.03 9.51 16.05
N GLY A 45 -12.57 8.28 16.13
CA GLY A 45 -13.46 7.88 17.23
C GLY A 45 -12.80 8.03 18.61
N ARG A 46 -11.52 7.66 18.75
CA ARG A 46 -10.76 7.88 19.99
C ARG A 46 -10.57 9.36 20.31
N GLN A 47 -10.29 10.18 19.31
CA GLN A 47 -10.15 11.63 19.49
C GLN A 47 -11.48 12.29 19.91
N VAL A 48 -12.61 11.77 19.43
CA VAL A 48 -13.95 12.20 19.86
C VAL A 48 -14.23 11.77 21.30
N ALA A 49 -13.95 10.51 21.65
CA ALA A 49 -14.07 10.00 23.02
C ALA A 49 -13.28 10.85 24.03
N GLN A 50 -12.01 11.13 23.72
CA GLN A 50 -11.14 11.95 24.56
C GLN A 50 -11.69 13.37 24.76
N ARG A 51 -12.21 14.01 23.71
CA ARG A 51 -12.81 15.35 23.80
C ARG A 51 -14.11 15.32 24.62
N ALA A 52 -14.91 14.28 24.47
CA ALA A 52 -16.17 14.12 25.21
C ALA A 52 -15.95 13.91 26.71
N GLN A 53 -14.86 13.25 27.12
CA GLN A 53 -14.47 13.16 28.54
C GLN A 53 -14.22 14.54 29.17
N GLY A 54 -13.73 15.51 28.39
CA GLY A 54 -13.58 16.91 28.83
C GLY A 54 -14.92 17.59 29.16
N PHE A 55 -16.05 17.05 28.69
CA PHE A 55 -17.41 17.46 29.08
C PHE A 55 -17.99 16.59 30.20
N GLU A 56 -17.17 15.76 30.84
CA GLU A 56 -17.55 14.82 31.91
C GLU A 56 -18.64 13.83 31.47
N MET A 57 -18.56 13.40 30.21
CA MET A 57 -19.39 12.32 29.68
C MET A 57 -18.81 10.95 30.04
N LYS A 58 -19.67 9.95 30.22
CA LYS A 58 -19.28 8.54 30.30
C LYS A 58 -19.14 8.00 28.89
N ILE A 59 -18.04 7.32 28.58
CA ILE A 59 -17.78 6.84 27.22
C ILE A 59 -17.96 5.32 27.13
N LEU A 60 -18.91 4.90 26.30
CA LEU A 60 -19.02 3.53 25.82
C LEU A 60 -18.43 3.42 24.42
N GLY A 61 -17.71 2.35 24.14
CA GLY A 61 -17.12 2.10 22.82
C GLY A 61 -17.55 0.75 22.26
N TYR A 62 -17.74 0.68 20.94
CA TYR A 62 -17.84 -0.57 20.20
C TYR A 62 -16.87 -0.54 19.02
N ASP A 63 -15.99 -1.54 18.97
CA ASP A 63 -15.12 -1.82 17.83
C ASP A 63 -14.68 -3.30 17.90
N PRO A 64 -14.99 -4.12 16.88
CA PRO A 64 -14.69 -5.55 16.92
C PRO A 64 -13.17 -5.85 16.92
N PHE A 65 -12.34 -4.88 16.54
CA PHE A 65 -10.88 -5.03 16.46
C PHE A 65 -10.16 -4.39 17.65
N ALA A 66 -10.86 -3.68 18.54
CA ALA A 66 -10.26 -3.05 19.71
C ALA A 66 -10.16 -4.02 20.90
N SER A 67 -9.01 -4.03 21.59
CA SER A 67 -8.86 -4.77 22.84
C SER A 67 -9.44 -3.99 24.03
N LYS A 68 -10.03 -4.71 24.99
CA LYS A 68 -10.55 -4.12 26.24
C LYS A 68 -9.49 -3.34 27.01
N GLU A 69 -8.24 -3.82 27.01
CA GLU A 69 -7.14 -3.15 27.68
C GLU A 69 -6.79 -1.81 27.01
N SER A 70 -6.74 -1.77 25.67
CA SER A 70 -6.47 -0.54 24.92
C SER A 70 -7.58 0.49 25.13
N ALA A 71 -8.84 0.08 25.05
CA ALA A 71 -9.99 0.97 25.27
C ALA A 71 -10.00 1.54 26.70
N LYS A 72 -9.71 0.71 27.71
CA LYS A 72 -9.69 1.14 29.11
C LYS A 72 -8.60 2.18 29.40
N LYS A 73 -7.43 2.08 28.73
CA LYS A 73 -6.36 3.11 28.84
C LYS A 73 -6.82 4.48 28.34
N ASP A 74 -7.72 4.50 27.37
CA ASP A 74 -8.32 5.73 26.83
C ASP A 74 -9.57 6.16 27.62
N GLY A 75 -9.90 5.50 28.74
CA GLY A 75 -11.09 5.79 29.54
C GLY A 75 -12.40 5.43 28.83
N ILE A 76 -12.38 4.41 27.97
CA ILE A 76 -13.52 3.92 27.20
C ILE A 76 -13.94 2.54 27.72
N ASP A 77 -15.21 2.40 28.10
CA ASP A 77 -15.78 1.10 28.44
C ASP A 77 -16.22 0.39 27.16
N LEU A 78 -15.43 -0.61 26.75
CA LEU A 78 -15.74 -1.43 25.57
C LEU A 78 -16.90 -2.38 25.85
N VAL A 79 -17.97 -2.27 25.07
CA VAL A 79 -19.23 -3.01 25.23
C VAL A 79 -19.67 -3.64 23.90
N SER A 80 -20.68 -4.50 23.94
CA SER A 80 -21.33 -4.98 22.72
C SER A 80 -22.11 -3.85 22.03
N LEU A 81 -22.39 -4.01 20.74
CA LEU A 81 -23.14 -3.01 19.97
C LEU A 81 -24.56 -2.82 20.54
N ASP A 82 -25.20 -3.90 20.96
CA ASP A 82 -26.53 -3.85 21.57
C ASP A 82 -26.52 -3.12 22.92
N GLU A 83 -25.54 -3.41 23.79
CA GLU A 83 -25.37 -2.67 25.04
C GLU A 83 -25.09 -1.17 24.80
N LEU A 84 -24.34 -0.84 23.75
CA LEU A 84 -24.07 0.54 23.37
C LEU A 84 -25.37 1.26 22.98
N TYR A 85 -26.22 0.65 22.16
CA TYR A 85 -27.52 1.22 21.80
C TYR A 85 -28.40 1.47 23.03
N GLU A 86 -28.51 0.48 23.92
CA GLU A 86 -29.42 0.54 25.07
C GLU A 86 -28.98 1.53 26.16
N ARG A 87 -27.69 1.85 26.24
CA ARG A 87 -27.12 2.65 27.35
C ARG A 87 -26.72 4.07 26.98
N SER A 88 -26.58 4.37 25.70
CA SER A 88 -26.08 5.66 25.21
C SER A 88 -27.18 6.72 25.12
N ASP A 89 -26.94 7.90 25.69
CA ASP A 89 -27.79 9.07 25.49
C ASP A 89 -27.53 9.73 24.13
N ILE A 90 -26.30 9.61 23.64
CA ILE A 90 -25.84 10.11 22.35
C ILE A 90 -24.99 9.03 21.71
N ILE A 91 -25.18 8.77 20.43
CA ILE A 91 -24.38 7.82 19.65
C ILE A 91 -23.68 8.58 18.51
N THR A 92 -22.40 8.29 18.29
CA THR A 92 -21.61 8.86 17.20
C THR A 92 -20.92 7.77 16.39
N LEU A 93 -20.97 7.88 15.06
CA LEU A 93 -20.43 6.90 14.13
C LEU A 93 -19.05 7.32 13.62
N HIS A 94 -18.10 6.38 13.64
CA HIS A 94 -16.71 6.56 13.20
C HIS A 94 -16.14 5.30 12.50
N VAL A 95 -17.01 4.54 11.83
CA VAL A 95 -16.63 3.35 11.06
C VAL A 95 -16.52 3.67 9.56
N PRO A 96 -15.66 2.94 8.81
CA PRO A 96 -15.63 3.03 7.35
C PRO A 96 -16.92 2.47 6.74
N LYS A 97 -17.14 2.71 5.44
CA LYS A 97 -18.18 2.04 4.66
C LYS A 97 -17.65 0.69 4.19
N THR A 98 -18.29 -0.37 4.62
CA THR A 98 -18.06 -1.78 4.25
C THR A 98 -19.41 -2.48 4.10
N ASP A 99 -19.43 -3.71 3.59
CA ASP A 99 -20.67 -4.49 3.51
C ASP A 99 -21.30 -4.72 4.90
N ASP A 100 -20.48 -4.94 5.93
CA ASP A 100 -20.95 -5.15 7.31
C ASP A 100 -21.52 -3.89 7.98
N THR A 101 -21.14 -2.70 7.51
CA THR A 101 -21.51 -1.41 8.12
C THR A 101 -22.56 -0.64 7.31
N LEU A 102 -22.84 -1.09 6.09
CA LEU A 102 -23.86 -0.52 5.23
C LEU A 102 -25.24 -0.66 5.88
N GLY A 103 -25.93 0.46 6.10
CA GLY A 103 -27.25 0.47 6.74
C GLY A 103 -27.25 -0.08 8.16
N MET A 104 -26.11 -0.07 8.86
CA MET A 104 -26.01 -0.58 10.22
C MET A 104 -26.93 0.17 11.19
N ILE A 105 -27.22 1.43 10.90
CA ILE A 105 -28.27 2.19 11.56
C ILE A 105 -29.54 2.13 10.69
N ASN A 106 -30.42 1.23 11.07
CA ASN A 106 -31.72 0.96 10.47
C ASN A 106 -32.81 0.91 11.55
N LYS A 107 -34.06 0.70 11.13
CA LYS A 107 -35.25 0.60 11.99
C LYS A 107 -35.05 -0.29 13.23
N THR A 108 -34.41 -1.46 13.06
CA THR A 108 -34.17 -2.41 14.16
C THR A 108 -33.18 -1.86 15.17
N SER A 109 -32.06 -1.30 14.71
CA SER A 109 -31.05 -0.69 15.60
C SER A 109 -31.57 0.55 16.32
N LEU A 110 -32.35 1.41 15.63
CA LEU A 110 -32.93 2.63 16.18
C LEU A 110 -33.94 2.32 17.30
N ALA A 111 -34.68 1.22 17.17
CA ALA A 111 -35.62 0.76 18.20
C ALA A 111 -34.92 0.30 19.49
N LYS A 112 -33.66 -0.15 19.42
CA LYS A 112 -32.85 -0.53 20.59
C LYS A 112 -32.27 0.67 21.34
N MET A 113 -32.19 1.84 20.68
CA MET A 113 -31.63 3.03 21.31
C MET A 113 -32.50 3.52 22.46
N LYS A 114 -31.92 4.25 23.41
CA LYS A 114 -32.72 4.89 24.47
C LYS A 114 -33.75 5.83 23.87
N LYS A 115 -34.98 5.80 24.41
CA LYS A 115 -36.00 6.78 24.04
C LYS A 115 -35.50 8.20 24.33
N GLY A 116 -35.53 9.05 23.32
CA GLY A 116 -35.03 10.42 23.39
C GLY A 116 -33.51 10.56 23.23
N ALA A 117 -32.80 9.51 22.83
CA ALA A 117 -31.38 9.58 22.48
C ALA A 117 -31.15 10.48 21.24
N PHE A 118 -29.88 10.76 20.97
CA PHE A 118 -29.45 11.50 19.79
C PHE A 118 -28.43 10.71 18.96
N LEU A 119 -28.42 10.94 17.65
CA LEU A 119 -27.49 10.29 16.73
C LEU A 119 -26.63 11.32 15.98
N VAL A 120 -25.34 11.06 15.84
CA VAL A 120 -24.39 11.89 15.10
C VAL A 120 -23.66 11.05 14.05
N ASN A 121 -23.68 11.49 12.80
CA ASN A 121 -22.90 10.85 11.73
C ASN A 121 -22.10 11.88 10.95
N CYS A 122 -20.77 11.84 11.16
CA CYS A 122 -19.80 12.62 10.38
C CYS A 122 -18.80 11.68 9.68
N ALA A 123 -19.15 10.40 9.55
CA ALA A 123 -18.24 9.38 9.04
C ALA A 123 -18.55 9.05 7.58
N ARG A 124 -19.62 8.29 7.33
CA ARG A 124 -20.05 7.91 5.97
C ARG A 124 -21.57 7.91 5.90
N GLY A 125 -22.13 8.50 4.85
CA GLY A 125 -23.59 8.61 4.70
C GLY A 125 -24.32 7.25 4.69
N PRO A 126 -23.86 6.26 3.89
CA PRO A 126 -24.52 4.95 3.79
C PRO A 126 -24.54 4.09 5.08
N LEU A 127 -24.00 4.56 6.20
CA LEU A 127 -24.14 3.88 7.49
C LEU A 127 -25.56 3.94 8.05
N ILE A 128 -26.36 4.92 7.59
CA ILE A 128 -27.71 5.18 8.06
C ILE A 128 -28.71 4.96 6.92
N ILE A 129 -29.77 4.24 7.21
CA ILE A 129 -30.98 4.26 6.38
C ILE A 129 -31.74 5.55 6.72
N GLU A 130 -31.59 6.57 5.87
CA GLU A 130 -32.05 7.94 6.17
C GLU A 130 -33.54 8.03 6.50
N GLN A 131 -34.39 7.27 5.81
CA GLN A 131 -35.82 7.24 6.08
C GLN A 131 -36.15 6.65 7.46
N ASP A 132 -35.47 5.55 7.86
CA ASP A 132 -35.68 4.95 9.17
C ASP A 132 -35.29 5.92 10.30
N LEU A 133 -34.25 6.75 10.08
CA LEU A 133 -33.84 7.78 11.03
C LEU A 133 -34.92 8.86 11.19
N VAL A 134 -35.50 9.34 10.08
CA VAL A 134 -36.60 10.31 10.12
C VAL A 134 -37.80 9.73 10.85
N ASP A 135 -38.21 8.51 10.49
CA ASP A 135 -39.34 7.83 11.13
C ASP A 135 -39.12 7.67 12.65
N ALA A 136 -37.89 7.35 13.08
CA ALA A 136 -37.55 7.24 14.49
C ALA A 136 -37.60 8.59 15.23
N ILE A 137 -37.21 9.69 14.57
CA ILE A 137 -37.27 11.04 15.16
C ILE A 137 -38.73 11.52 15.28
N ASP A 138 -39.55 11.25 14.27
CA ASP A 138 -40.97 11.62 14.24
C ASP A 138 -41.79 10.81 15.23
N ALA A 139 -41.48 9.51 15.38
CA ALA A 139 -42.06 8.66 16.42
C ALA A 139 -41.60 9.03 17.84
N GLY A 140 -40.63 9.95 17.98
CA GLY A 140 -40.07 10.36 19.27
C GLY A 140 -39.18 9.31 19.93
N GLN A 141 -38.75 8.30 19.17
CA GLN A 141 -37.72 7.35 19.59
C GLN A 141 -36.38 8.08 19.76
N LEU A 142 -36.04 8.97 18.81
CA LEU A 142 -34.89 9.88 18.92
C LEU A 142 -35.34 11.33 19.10
N SER A 143 -34.59 12.09 19.90
CA SER A 143 -34.83 13.52 20.10
C SER A 143 -34.33 14.38 18.93
N GLY A 144 -33.40 13.86 18.12
CA GLY A 144 -32.84 14.53 16.95
C GLY A 144 -31.56 13.86 16.47
N ALA A 145 -31.01 14.38 15.38
CA ALA A 145 -29.75 13.91 14.81
C ALA A 145 -28.87 15.06 14.28
N ALA A 146 -27.60 14.78 14.06
CA ALA A 146 -26.68 15.67 13.37
C ALA A 146 -25.89 14.90 12.31
N VAL A 147 -25.96 15.33 11.06
CA VAL A 147 -25.31 14.66 9.92
C VAL A 147 -24.46 15.64 9.12
N ASP A 148 -23.27 15.19 8.74
CA ASP A 148 -22.36 15.90 7.83
C ASP A 148 -22.28 15.23 6.45
N VAL A 149 -22.70 13.97 6.37
CA VAL A 149 -22.51 13.08 5.22
C VAL A 149 -23.83 12.41 4.87
N TYR A 150 -24.05 12.12 3.59
CA TYR A 150 -25.34 11.67 3.06
C TYR A 150 -25.17 10.46 2.16
N TYR A 151 -26.24 9.69 1.95
CA TYR A 151 -26.19 8.52 1.07
C TYR A 151 -25.78 8.91 -0.35
N GLU A 152 -26.38 9.98 -0.86
CA GLU A 152 -26.01 10.64 -2.12
C GLU A 152 -25.58 12.07 -1.84
N GLU A 153 -24.47 12.49 -2.45
CA GLU A 153 -23.94 13.84 -2.32
C GLU A 153 -23.73 14.45 -3.72
N PRO A 154 -24.36 15.60 -4.04
CA PRO A 154 -25.18 16.46 -3.17
C PRO A 154 -26.55 15.86 -2.78
N PRO A 155 -27.05 16.12 -1.55
CA PRO A 155 -28.24 15.45 -1.00
C PRO A 155 -29.55 16.09 -1.45
N LYS A 156 -29.89 15.95 -2.74
CA LYS A 156 -31.05 16.62 -3.35
C LYS A 156 -32.39 16.20 -2.73
N ASP A 157 -32.58 14.90 -2.53
CA ASP A 157 -33.84 14.30 -2.09
C ASP A 157 -33.73 13.67 -0.69
N SER A 158 -32.70 14.02 0.08
CA SER A 158 -32.52 13.45 1.42
C SER A 158 -33.62 13.94 2.37
N PRO A 159 -34.36 13.04 3.03
CA PRO A 159 -35.41 13.43 3.98
C PRO A 159 -34.83 14.04 5.26
N LEU A 160 -33.50 13.97 5.46
CA LEU A 160 -32.80 14.62 6.56
C LEU A 160 -32.64 16.12 6.33
N VAL A 161 -32.53 16.56 5.07
CA VAL A 161 -32.35 17.97 4.72
C VAL A 161 -33.65 18.71 4.94
N GLY A 162 -33.63 19.71 5.83
CA GLY A 162 -34.80 20.51 6.18
C GLY A 162 -35.64 19.95 7.33
N HIS A 163 -35.33 18.76 7.84
CA HIS A 163 -36.03 18.22 9.01
C HIS A 163 -35.74 19.07 10.27
N PRO A 164 -36.76 19.55 11.01
CA PRO A 164 -36.57 20.56 12.05
C PRO A 164 -35.72 20.11 13.26
N LYS A 165 -35.63 18.79 13.49
CA LYS A 165 -34.81 18.17 14.55
C LYS A 165 -33.48 17.58 14.05
N VAL A 166 -33.10 17.84 12.80
CA VAL A 166 -31.83 17.37 12.25
C VAL A 166 -30.94 18.57 11.95
N VAL A 167 -29.71 18.53 12.45
CA VAL A 167 -28.66 19.49 12.07
C VAL A 167 -27.88 18.91 10.90
N THR A 168 -27.84 19.63 9.79
CA THR A 168 -27.16 19.21 8.57
C THR A 168 -25.99 20.14 8.25
N THR A 169 -24.89 19.58 7.77
CA THR A 169 -23.77 20.31 7.15
C THR A 169 -23.33 19.62 5.86
N PRO A 170 -22.75 20.36 4.89
CA PRO A 170 -22.42 19.82 3.56
C PRO A 170 -21.00 19.22 3.53
N HIS A 171 -20.77 18.11 4.25
CA HIS A 171 -19.51 17.35 4.26
C HIS A 171 -18.28 18.22 4.60
N LEU A 172 -18.36 18.91 5.73
CA LEU A 172 -17.33 19.86 6.17
C LEU A 172 -16.29 19.26 7.12
N GLY A 173 -16.36 17.96 7.44
CA GLY A 173 -15.50 17.32 8.44
C GLY A 173 -13.98 17.52 8.25
N ALA A 174 -13.52 17.66 7.01
CA ALA A 174 -12.11 17.93 6.66
C ALA A 174 -11.88 19.34 6.09
N SER A 175 -12.91 20.18 6.06
CA SER A 175 -12.90 21.52 5.46
C SER A 175 -12.41 22.56 6.48
N THR A 176 -11.17 22.40 6.96
CA THR A 176 -10.47 23.37 7.81
C THR A 176 -9.14 23.78 7.18
N GLU A 177 -8.70 25.01 7.44
CA GLU A 177 -7.42 25.52 6.91
C GLU A 177 -6.25 24.63 7.33
N GLU A 178 -6.20 24.24 8.60
CA GLU A 178 -5.13 23.39 9.13
C GLU A 178 -5.15 21.99 8.51
N ALA A 179 -6.32 21.41 8.26
CA ALA A 179 -6.43 20.10 7.62
C ALA A 179 -5.92 20.16 6.17
N GLN A 180 -6.28 21.22 5.42
CA GLN A 180 -5.80 21.41 4.05
C GLN A 180 -4.29 21.62 4.00
N ILE A 181 -3.72 22.42 4.92
CA ILE A 181 -2.27 22.62 5.04
C ILE A 181 -1.56 21.28 5.34
N ASN A 182 -2.04 20.55 6.34
CA ASN A 182 -1.43 19.28 6.73
C ASN A 182 -1.49 18.22 5.62
N VAL A 183 -2.61 18.15 4.88
CA VAL A 183 -2.73 17.28 3.71
C VAL A 183 -1.77 17.71 2.61
N GLY A 184 -1.65 19.02 2.34
CA GLY A 184 -0.72 19.57 1.37
C GLY A 184 0.74 19.20 1.66
N ILE A 185 1.18 19.39 2.91
CA ILE A 185 2.52 19.01 3.36
C ILE A 185 2.74 17.50 3.20
N MET A 186 1.78 16.69 3.68
CA MET A 186 1.87 15.23 3.62
C MET A 186 1.97 14.69 2.18
N ILE A 187 1.25 15.32 1.24
CA ILE A 187 1.32 14.95 -0.18
C ILE A 187 2.68 15.38 -0.77
N ALA A 188 3.13 16.60 -0.46
CA ALA A 188 4.41 17.11 -0.96
C ALA A 188 5.59 16.21 -0.51
N GLU A 189 5.62 15.82 0.77
CA GLU A 189 6.62 14.88 1.31
C GLU A 189 6.58 13.53 0.58
N GLN A 190 5.40 12.97 0.35
CA GLN A 190 5.26 11.70 -0.37
C GLN A 190 5.65 11.78 -1.85
N VAL A 191 5.42 12.92 -2.50
CA VAL A 191 5.87 13.14 -3.87
C VAL A 191 7.40 13.21 -3.92
N ILE A 192 8.04 13.89 -2.96
CA ILE A 192 9.50 13.89 -2.84
C ILE A 192 10.01 12.47 -2.62
N ASP A 193 9.43 11.73 -1.67
CA ASP A 193 9.84 10.36 -1.41
C ASP A 193 9.70 9.47 -2.66
N ALA A 194 8.62 9.62 -3.43
CA ALA A 194 8.42 8.86 -4.67
C ALA A 194 9.40 9.23 -5.80
N LEU A 195 9.80 10.49 -5.90
CA LEU A 195 10.74 10.97 -6.92
C LEU A 195 12.20 10.67 -6.58
N GLU A 196 12.52 10.52 -5.29
CA GLU A 196 13.86 10.20 -4.81
C GLU A 196 14.06 8.69 -4.50
N ASP A 197 13.19 7.83 -5.05
CA ASP A 197 13.20 6.37 -4.83
C ASP A 197 13.22 5.97 -3.33
N ARG A 198 12.59 6.77 -2.48
CA ARG A 198 12.39 6.49 -1.05
C ARG A 198 11.07 5.76 -0.82
N GLU A 199 10.88 5.31 0.42
CA GLU A 199 9.68 4.59 0.83
C GLU A 199 8.43 5.48 0.79
N VAL A 200 7.46 5.14 -0.05
CA VAL A 200 6.17 5.84 -0.15
C VAL A 200 5.13 5.19 0.74
N ARG A 201 4.91 5.75 1.94
CA ARG A 201 4.09 5.12 3.01
C ARG A 201 2.59 5.04 2.72
N ASN A 202 2.04 5.98 1.95
CA ASN A 202 0.59 6.04 1.68
C ASN A 202 0.26 5.89 0.19
N ALA A 203 1.12 5.20 -0.57
CA ALA A 203 0.79 4.82 -1.94
C ALA A 203 -0.49 3.97 -1.95
N ALA A 204 -1.51 4.42 -2.68
CA ALA A 204 -2.82 3.77 -2.71
C ALA A 204 -2.81 2.45 -3.52
N ASN A 205 -1.82 2.30 -4.38
CA ASN A 205 -1.66 1.19 -5.33
C ASN A 205 -0.44 0.31 -5.03
N MET A 206 0.23 0.50 -3.89
CA MET A 206 1.27 -0.42 -3.42
C MET A 206 0.75 -1.29 -2.27
N PRO A 207 1.14 -2.58 -2.21
CA PRO A 207 0.88 -3.42 -1.05
C PRO A 207 1.52 -2.78 0.20
N ARG A 208 0.75 -2.65 1.27
CA ARG A 208 1.29 -2.19 2.55
C ARG A 208 2.03 -3.34 3.21
N LEU A 209 3.32 -3.15 3.44
CA LEU A 209 4.12 -4.11 4.20
C LEU A 209 4.01 -3.78 5.68
N ASP A 210 3.43 -4.69 6.45
CA ASP A 210 3.58 -4.66 7.90
C ASP A 210 5.07 -4.84 8.28
N PRO A 211 5.48 -4.47 9.51
CA PRO A 211 6.90 -4.50 9.89
C PRO A 211 7.57 -5.87 9.77
N GLU A 212 6.83 -6.96 9.98
CA GLU A 212 7.34 -8.33 9.90
C GLU A 212 7.56 -8.71 8.43
N THR A 213 6.53 -8.53 7.60
CA THR A 213 6.64 -8.75 6.15
C THR A 213 7.74 -7.90 5.53
N ARG A 214 7.91 -6.63 5.93
CA ARG A 214 8.98 -5.76 5.42
C ARG A 214 10.36 -6.34 5.70
N LYS A 215 10.58 -6.89 6.90
CA LYS A 215 11.87 -7.44 7.31
C LYS A 215 12.22 -8.68 6.48
N GLU A 216 11.25 -9.56 6.25
CA GLU A 216 11.48 -10.84 5.57
C GLU A 216 11.46 -10.69 4.03
N VAL A 217 10.54 -9.90 3.48
CA VAL A 217 10.36 -9.73 2.02
C VAL A 217 11.24 -8.61 1.43
N GLY A 218 11.59 -7.59 2.23
CA GLY A 218 12.35 -6.42 1.78
C GLY A 218 13.63 -6.73 0.98
N PRO A 219 14.52 -7.61 1.49
CA PRO A 219 15.72 -8.02 0.75
C PRO A 219 15.41 -8.63 -0.64
N PHE A 220 14.30 -9.34 -0.77
CA PHE A 220 13.90 -9.99 -2.01
C PHE A 220 13.26 -9.04 -3.02
N ILE A 221 12.67 -7.92 -2.58
CA ILE A 221 12.25 -6.83 -3.46
C ILE A 221 13.47 -6.24 -4.18
N ARG A 222 14.56 -6.00 -3.43
CA ARG A 222 15.83 -5.51 -3.98
C ARG A 222 16.43 -6.54 -4.95
N LEU A 223 16.50 -7.80 -4.55
CA LEU A 223 16.99 -8.87 -5.43
C LEU A 223 16.18 -8.95 -6.72
N ALA A 224 14.85 -8.87 -6.65
CA ALA A 224 13.99 -8.91 -7.83
C ALA A 224 14.25 -7.72 -8.76
N ASP A 225 14.44 -6.52 -8.21
CA ASP A 225 14.86 -5.34 -8.97
C ASP A 225 16.19 -5.56 -9.70
N GLU A 226 17.21 -6.05 -8.99
CA GLU A 226 18.53 -6.35 -9.55
C GLU A 226 18.45 -7.43 -10.65
N LEU A 227 17.66 -8.49 -10.45
CA LEU A 227 17.40 -9.53 -11.46
C LEU A 227 16.64 -8.99 -12.67
N GLY A 228 15.68 -8.08 -12.46
CA GLY A 228 14.96 -7.38 -13.52
C GLY A 228 15.90 -6.55 -14.39
N GLN A 229 16.75 -5.74 -13.75
CA GLN A 229 17.79 -4.94 -14.44
C GLN A 229 18.75 -5.85 -15.23
N PHE A 230 19.20 -6.96 -14.62
CA PHE A 230 20.10 -7.93 -15.23
C PHE A 230 19.50 -8.59 -16.48
N CYS A 231 18.28 -9.13 -16.36
CA CYS A 231 17.61 -9.81 -17.46
C CYS A 231 17.29 -8.86 -18.62
N ALA A 232 16.78 -7.66 -18.33
CA ALA A 232 16.36 -6.70 -19.35
C ALA A 232 17.54 -6.19 -20.22
N GLN A 233 18.75 -6.10 -19.65
CA GLN A 233 19.96 -5.73 -20.39
C GLN A 233 20.56 -6.87 -21.23
N LEU A 234 20.20 -8.12 -20.94
CA LEU A 234 20.73 -9.31 -21.60
C LEU A 234 19.83 -9.85 -22.71
N ILE A 235 18.51 -9.77 -22.52
CA ILE A 235 17.55 -10.28 -23.50
C ILE A 235 17.63 -9.50 -24.81
N LYS A 236 17.35 -10.18 -25.93
CA LYS A 236 17.29 -9.57 -27.26
C LYS A 236 15.84 -9.41 -27.69
N GLY A 237 15.49 -8.23 -28.17
CA GLY A 237 14.15 -7.90 -28.66
C GLY A 237 13.34 -7.10 -27.65
N ASN A 238 12.11 -6.79 -28.03
CA ASN A 238 11.17 -6.07 -27.18
C ASN A 238 10.49 -7.06 -26.24
N VAL A 239 10.59 -6.82 -24.93
CA VAL A 239 9.98 -7.68 -23.92
C VAL A 239 8.47 -7.51 -23.97
N GLU A 240 7.74 -8.61 -24.15
CA GLU A 240 6.28 -8.66 -24.19
C GLU A 240 5.69 -9.33 -22.94
N LYS A 241 6.50 -10.10 -22.21
CA LYS A 241 6.08 -10.79 -20.99
C LYS A 241 7.19 -10.80 -19.95
N ILE A 242 6.82 -10.60 -18.68
CA ILE A 242 7.65 -10.83 -17.50
C ILE A 242 6.92 -11.79 -16.55
N GLU A 243 7.65 -12.82 -16.11
CA GLU A 243 7.17 -13.78 -15.12
C GLU A 243 8.06 -13.76 -13.89
N ILE A 244 7.44 -13.74 -12.70
CA ILE A 244 8.12 -13.76 -11.42
C ILE A 244 7.69 -15.01 -10.67
N GLN A 245 8.65 -15.86 -10.30
CA GLN A 245 8.39 -17.08 -9.55
C GLN A 245 9.09 -16.97 -8.19
N CYS A 246 8.30 -17.02 -7.11
CA CYS A 246 8.82 -17.04 -5.75
C CYS A 246 8.68 -18.44 -5.17
N GLN A 247 9.75 -18.97 -4.57
CA GLN A 247 9.75 -20.31 -3.97
C GLN A 247 10.27 -20.27 -2.53
N GLY A 248 9.74 -21.15 -1.70
CA GLY A 248 10.23 -21.41 -0.35
C GLY A 248 9.47 -20.68 0.75
N ASP A 249 10.13 -20.48 1.89
CA ASP A 249 9.48 -19.93 3.10
C ASP A 249 8.98 -18.49 2.95
N ILE A 250 9.54 -17.73 2.01
CA ILE A 250 9.11 -16.36 1.70
C ILE A 250 7.67 -16.29 1.21
N THR A 251 7.14 -17.39 0.64
CA THR A 251 5.75 -17.43 0.16
C THR A 251 4.73 -17.54 1.31
N ARG A 252 5.19 -17.60 2.57
CA ARG A 252 4.33 -17.43 3.75
C ARG A 252 3.89 -15.98 3.95
N PHE A 253 4.61 -15.03 3.34
CA PHE A 253 4.31 -13.60 3.35
C PHE A 253 3.68 -13.15 2.03
N ASP A 254 3.19 -11.92 1.98
CA ASP A 254 2.76 -11.30 0.73
C ASP A 254 3.98 -10.99 -0.16
N VAL A 255 4.11 -11.75 -1.25
CA VAL A 255 5.21 -11.63 -2.23
C VAL A 255 4.89 -10.69 -3.39
N SER A 256 3.70 -10.07 -3.43
CA SER A 256 3.34 -9.11 -4.49
C SER A 256 4.33 -7.94 -4.65
N PRO A 257 5.01 -7.42 -3.60
CA PRO A 257 6.04 -6.39 -3.77
C PRO A 257 7.28 -6.86 -4.53
N ILE A 258 7.59 -8.16 -4.52
CA ILE A 258 8.72 -8.73 -5.27
C ILE A 258 8.48 -8.57 -6.77
N THR A 259 7.24 -8.77 -7.22
CA THR A 259 6.82 -8.52 -8.59
C THR A 259 7.05 -7.05 -8.98
N VAL A 260 6.66 -6.12 -8.11
CA VAL A 260 6.88 -4.68 -8.34
C VAL A 260 8.37 -4.35 -8.46
N GLY A 261 9.22 -4.96 -7.62
CA GLY A 261 10.68 -4.84 -7.71
C GLY A 261 11.20 -5.29 -9.08
N ALA A 262 10.84 -6.49 -9.53
CA ALA A 262 11.24 -7.00 -10.85
C ALA A 262 10.80 -6.09 -12.00
N LEU A 263 9.58 -5.55 -11.94
CA LEU A 263 9.06 -4.63 -12.93
C LEU A 263 9.84 -3.32 -12.96
N ARG A 264 10.06 -2.69 -11.79
CA ARG A 264 10.84 -1.45 -11.70
C ARG A 264 12.25 -1.68 -12.26
N GLY A 265 12.90 -2.77 -11.87
CA GLY A 265 14.22 -3.14 -12.35
C GLY A 265 14.27 -3.31 -13.87
N ALA A 266 13.37 -4.12 -14.45
CA ALA A 266 13.32 -4.33 -15.89
C ALA A 266 13.03 -3.04 -16.68
N LEU A 267 12.02 -2.27 -16.26
CA LEU A 267 11.60 -1.04 -16.93
C LEU A 267 12.63 0.09 -16.79
N SER A 268 13.42 0.12 -15.72
CA SER A 268 14.43 1.17 -15.50
C SER A 268 15.52 1.17 -16.59
N THR A 269 15.72 0.05 -17.27
CA THR A 269 16.69 -0.08 -18.37
C THR A 269 16.29 0.69 -19.63
N VAL A 270 14.99 0.98 -19.78
CA VAL A 270 14.43 1.72 -20.91
C VAL A 270 13.83 3.08 -20.50
N MET A 271 13.42 3.23 -19.24
CA MET A 271 12.76 4.43 -18.70
C MET A 271 13.34 4.82 -17.31
N PRO A 272 14.65 5.07 -17.19
CA PRO A 272 15.34 5.21 -15.90
C PRO A 272 14.81 6.38 -15.05
N ASP A 273 14.39 7.48 -15.68
CA ASP A 273 13.94 8.69 -14.98
C ASP A 273 12.42 8.72 -14.73
N THR A 274 11.69 7.70 -15.18
CA THR A 274 10.22 7.66 -15.13
C THR A 274 9.69 6.60 -14.18
N VAL A 275 10.34 5.43 -14.11
CA VAL A 275 9.82 4.29 -13.34
C VAL A 275 10.28 4.33 -11.88
N ASN A 276 9.34 4.08 -10.98
CA ASN A 276 9.58 3.87 -9.55
C ASN A 276 8.68 2.74 -9.02
N PHE A 277 8.83 2.40 -7.74
CA PHE A 277 8.03 1.33 -7.12
C PHE A 277 6.52 1.61 -7.09
N VAL A 278 6.09 2.86 -7.21
CA VAL A 278 4.67 3.24 -7.20
C VAL A 278 4.04 3.05 -8.57
N ASN A 279 4.74 3.39 -9.65
CA ASN A 279 4.18 3.41 -11.00
C ASN A 279 4.60 2.24 -11.90
N ALA A 280 5.51 1.36 -11.46
CA ALA A 280 6.04 0.26 -12.28
C ALA A 280 4.94 -0.64 -12.86
N GLN A 281 3.96 -1.03 -12.07
CA GLN A 281 2.82 -1.84 -12.52
C GLN A 281 2.00 -1.13 -13.60
N PHE A 282 1.67 0.15 -13.36
CA PHE A 282 0.90 0.96 -14.31
C PHE A 282 1.66 1.17 -15.63
N LEU A 283 2.96 1.43 -15.56
CA LEU A 283 3.81 1.60 -16.74
C LEU A 283 3.94 0.30 -17.52
N ALA A 284 4.06 -0.85 -16.86
CA ALA A 284 4.06 -2.16 -17.50
C ALA A 284 2.76 -2.38 -18.30
N GLU A 285 1.60 -2.14 -17.68
CA GLU A 285 0.29 -2.27 -18.33
C GLU A 285 0.13 -1.29 -19.51
N MET A 286 0.57 -0.04 -19.35
CA MET A 286 0.52 0.98 -20.40
C MET A 286 1.37 0.61 -21.62
N GLN A 287 2.47 -0.12 -21.42
CA GLN A 287 3.33 -0.63 -22.49
C GLN A 287 2.84 -1.97 -23.07
N GLY A 288 1.72 -2.51 -22.56
CA GLY A 288 1.21 -3.82 -22.98
C GLY A 288 2.05 -5.00 -22.50
N LEU A 289 2.92 -4.79 -21.50
CA LEU A 289 3.74 -5.86 -20.92
C LEU A 289 2.85 -6.81 -20.12
N LYS A 290 2.82 -8.09 -20.51
CA LYS A 290 2.10 -9.12 -19.77
C LYS A 290 2.87 -9.50 -18.51
N VAL A 291 2.27 -9.27 -17.34
CA VAL A 291 2.86 -9.59 -16.04
C VAL A 291 2.21 -10.85 -15.49
N GLU A 292 3.02 -11.86 -15.16
CA GLU A 292 2.57 -13.06 -14.46
C GLU A 292 3.42 -13.27 -13.19
N SER A 293 2.79 -13.70 -12.11
CA SER A 293 3.48 -14.06 -10.87
C SER A 293 2.99 -15.40 -10.35
N SER A 294 3.90 -16.24 -9.89
CA SER A 294 3.58 -17.51 -9.25
C SER A 294 4.39 -17.71 -7.97
N SER A 295 3.83 -18.47 -7.04
CA SER A 295 4.46 -18.78 -5.76
C SER A 295 4.31 -20.27 -5.43
N SER A 296 5.35 -20.88 -4.87
CA SER A 296 5.32 -22.26 -4.38
C SER A 296 6.04 -22.37 -3.03
N SER A 297 5.45 -23.09 -2.07
CA SER A 297 6.12 -23.39 -0.80
C SER A 297 7.22 -24.45 -0.94
N GLU A 298 7.29 -25.15 -2.08
CA GLU A 298 8.31 -26.16 -2.33
C GLU A 298 9.65 -25.48 -2.68
N ALA A 299 10.61 -25.62 -1.77
CA ALA A 299 11.97 -25.12 -1.94
C ALA A 299 12.79 -26.08 -2.81
N THR A 300 13.37 -25.57 -3.90
CA THR A 300 14.31 -26.33 -4.73
C THR A 300 15.72 -25.76 -4.61
N GLY A 301 16.62 -26.51 -3.97
CA GLY A 301 18.04 -26.15 -3.81
C GLY A 301 18.36 -25.06 -2.77
N PHE A 302 17.47 -24.08 -2.56
CA PHE A 302 17.63 -22.98 -1.60
C PHE A 302 16.37 -22.78 -0.76
N THR A 303 16.52 -22.29 0.48
CA THR A 303 15.39 -21.99 1.39
C THR A 303 14.38 -21.05 0.77
N ASN A 304 14.87 -20.03 0.06
CA ASN A 304 14.08 -19.05 -0.67
C ASN A 304 14.70 -18.83 -2.05
N LEU A 305 13.89 -18.72 -3.09
CA LEU A 305 14.36 -18.45 -4.45
C LEU A 305 13.40 -17.49 -5.15
N VAL A 306 13.95 -16.47 -5.81
CA VAL A 306 13.21 -15.59 -6.72
C VAL A 306 13.75 -15.79 -8.11
N LYS A 307 12.87 -16.08 -9.08
CA LYS A 307 13.22 -16.20 -10.49
C LYS A 307 12.45 -15.17 -11.30
N VAL A 308 13.19 -14.41 -12.12
CA VAL A 308 12.63 -13.47 -13.10
C VAL A 308 12.84 -14.05 -14.49
N ILE A 309 11.79 -14.09 -15.29
CA ILE A 309 11.79 -14.59 -16.66
C ILE A 309 11.27 -13.49 -17.56
N LEU A 310 12.02 -13.15 -18.61
CA LEU A 310 11.59 -12.23 -19.65
C LEU A 310 11.42 -12.97 -20.97
N THR A 311 10.37 -12.64 -21.70
CA THR A 311 10.11 -13.17 -23.05
C THR A 311 9.98 -12.02 -24.04
N ALA A 312 10.65 -12.18 -25.19
CA ALA A 312 10.68 -11.23 -26.29
C ALA A 312 10.59 -12.00 -27.63
N GLY A 313 9.37 -12.29 -28.08
CA GLY A 313 9.13 -13.15 -29.24
C GLY A 313 9.62 -14.58 -28.97
N GLU A 314 10.53 -15.09 -29.81
CA GLU A 314 11.12 -16.42 -29.62
C GLU A 314 12.24 -16.47 -28.57
N ASN A 315 12.70 -15.32 -28.07
CA ASN A 315 13.75 -15.28 -27.07
C ASN A 315 13.16 -15.29 -25.66
N THR A 316 13.69 -16.17 -24.81
CA THR A 316 13.41 -16.17 -23.37
C THR A 316 14.75 -16.10 -22.64
N LEU A 317 14.77 -15.35 -21.54
CA LEU A 317 15.89 -15.29 -20.61
C LEU A 317 15.36 -15.40 -19.19
N SER A 318 16.02 -16.18 -18.35
CA SER A 318 15.70 -16.24 -16.93
C SER A 318 16.93 -16.08 -16.05
N ALA A 319 16.74 -15.43 -14.89
CA ALA A 319 17.72 -15.41 -13.82
C ALA A 319 17.03 -15.73 -12.50
N SER A 320 17.67 -16.60 -11.72
CA SER A 320 17.24 -17.00 -10.39
C SER A 320 18.23 -16.47 -9.36
N GLY A 321 17.73 -15.98 -8.24
CA GLY A 321 18.55 -15.49 -7.15
C GLY A 321 18.00 -15.85 -5.77
N THR A 322 18.86 -15.69 -4.77
CA THR A 322 18.54 -15.86 -3.35
C THR A 322 19.30 -14.84 -2.51
N ILE A 323 18.92 -14.72 -1.24
CA ILE A 323 19.61 -13.91 -0.24
C ILE A 323 20.40 -14.84 0.67
N PHE A 324 21.71 -14.62 0.79
CA PHE A 324 22.54 -15.41 1.70
C PHE A 324 22.41 -14.87 3.14
N GLU A 325 22.05 -15.75 4.07
CA GLU A 325 21.81 -15.41 5.47
C GLU A 325 23.05 -14.80 6.14
N GLY A 326 22.85 -13.76 6.96
CA GLY A 326 23.88 -13.13 7.79
C GLY A 326 24.48 -11.82 7.24
N GLN A 327 24.35 -11.53 5.94
CA GLN A 327 24.85 -10.27 5.34
C GLN A 327 23.83 -9.55 4.45
N GLU A 328 22.61 -10.09 4.27
CA GLU A 328 21.59 -9.55 3.35
C GLU A 328 22.12 -9.33 1.92
N ILE A 329 22.99 -10.24 1.45
CA ILE A 329 23.63 -10.12 0.14
C ILE A 329 22.84 -10.90 -0.90
N SER A 330 22.41 -10.19 -1.95
CA SER A 330 21.86 -10.76 -3.17
C SER A 330 22.87 -11.62 -3.92
N ARG A 331 22.44 -12.81 -4.35
CA ARG A 331 23.19 -13.68 -5.25
C ARG A 331 22.32 -14.17 -6.39
N ILE A 332 22.81 -14.05 -7.62
CA ILE A 332 22.34 -14.86 -8.74
C ILE A 332 22.86 -16.27 -8.48
N VAL A 333 21.98 -17.26 -8.53
CA VAL A 333 22.30 -18.69 -8.38
C VAL A 333 22.02 -19.49 -9.65
N GLY A 334 21.35 -18.87 -10.63
CA GLY A 334 21.14 -19.46 -11.94
C GLY A 334 20.82 -18.42 -13.01
N VAL A 335 21.25 -18.69 -14.23
CA VAL A 335 20.85 -17.96 -15.44
C VAL A 335 20.51 -19.00 -16.49
N ASP A 336 19.28 -18.98 -17.02
CA ASP A 336 18.73 -20.05 -17.87
C ASP A 336 18.96 -21.46 -17.28
N ASP A 337 19.80 -22.26 -17.92
CA ASP A 337 20.19 -23.61 -17.53
C ASP A 337 21.61 -23.69 -16.96
N TYR A 338 22.25 -22.54 -16.70
CA TYR A 338 23.54 -22.44 -16.05
C TYR A 338 23.36 -22.25 -14.54
N VAL A 339 23.96 -23.15 -13.76
CA VAL A 339 24.15 -22.95 -12.31
C VAL A 339 25.38 -22.07 -12.13
N ILE A 340 25.20 -20.90 -11.51
CA ILE A 340 26.25 -19.90 -11.36
C ILE A 340 26.00 -19.10 -10.10
N GLU A 341 27.04 -18.85 -9.29
CA GLU A 341 26.94 -18.00 -8.10
C GLU A 341 27.57 -16.65 -8.40
N ALA A 342 26.78 -15.64 -8.75
CA ALA A 342 27.27 -14.31 -9.11
C ALA A 342 26.59 -13.21 -8.29
N ARG A 343 27.22 -12.04 -8.24
CA ARG A 343 26.76 -10.89 -7.46
C ARG A 343 26.07 -9.89 -8.40
N PRO A 344 24.75 -9.62 -8.28
CA PRO A 344 24.01 -8.77 -9.21
C PRO A 344 24.17 -7.28 -8.85
N TYR A 345 25.40 -6.76 -8.81
CA TYR A 345 25.66 -5.35 -8.48
C TYR A 345 26.73 -4.71 -9.36
N GLY A 346 26.62 -3.39 -9.54
CA GLY A 346 27.64 -2.58 -10.17
C GLY A 346 27.81 -2.88 -11.66
N ASN A 347 29.07 -2.91 -12.12
CA ASN A 347 29.39 -3.14 -13.53
C ASN A 347 29.68 -4.62 -13.74
N ILE A 348 28.94 -5.25 -14.66
CA ILE A 348 29.02 -6.67 -14.96
C ILE A 348 29.34 -6.86 -16.44
N LEU A 349 30.28 -7.75 -16.74
CA LEU A 349 30.50 -8.32 -18.06
C LEU A 349 29.96 -9.75 -18.08
N ALA A 350 28.94 -9.98 -18.90
CA ALA A 350 28.42 -11.30 -19.18
C ALA A 350 28.99 -11.82 -20.51
N VAL A 351 29.67 -12.97 -20.47
CA VAL A 351 30.29 -13.59 -21.64
C VAL A 351 29.77 -14.99 -21.82
N ARG A 352 29.27 -15.31 -23.01
CA ARG A 352 28.92 -16.67 -23.41
C ARG A 352 29.97 -17.16 -24.40
N ASN A 353 30.54 -18.33 -24.16
CA ASN A 353 31.66 -18.85 -24.95
C ASN A 353 31.61 -20.36 -25.13
N LYS A 354 32.36 -20.87 -26.12
CA LYS A 354 32.64 -22.30 -26.23
C LYS A 354 33.42 -22.77 -25.01
N ASP A 355 33.03 -23.91 -24.45
CA ASP A 355 33.71 -24.51 -23.29
C ASP A 355 34.99 -25.23 -23.74
N GLN A 356 36.09 -24.48 -23.78
CA GLN A 356 37.40 -24.96 -24.24
C GLN A 356 38.56 -24.31 -23.47
N PRO A 357 39.74 -24.94 -23.44
CA PRO A 357 40.90 -24.38 -22.75
C PRO A 357 41.29 -22.98 -23.26
N GLY A 358 41.67 -22.10 -22.32
CA GLY A 358 42.24 -20.78 -22.61
C GLY A 358 41.25 -19.61 -22.68
N VAL A 359 39.93 -19.85 -22.67
CA VAL A 359 38.95 -18.75 -22.83
C VAL A 359 38.95 -17.78 -21.65
N VAL A 360 38.97 -18.28 -20.40
CA VAL A 360 39.07 -17.41 -19.21
C VAL A 360 40.33 -16.53 -19.25
N GLY A 361 41.46 -17.11 -19.68
CA GLY A 361 42.71 -16.37 -19.85
C GLY A 361 42.63 -15.30 -20.95
N LEU A 362 41.94 -15.60 -22.06
CA LEU A 362 41.66 -14.65 -23.13
C LEU A 362 40.84 -13.46 -22.62
N VAL A 363 39.72 -13.71 -21.92
CA VAL A 363 38.85 -12.65 -21.38
C VAL A 363 39.62 -11.78 -20.40
N GLY A 364 40.35 -12.40 -19.46
CA GLY A 364 41.20 -11.69 -18.50
C GLY A 364 42.28 -10.84 -19.18
N THR A 365 42.91 -11.35 -20.25
CA THR A 365 43.93 -10.60 -21.01
C THR A 365 43.35 -9.39 -21.71
N VAL A 366 42.18 -9.51 -22.32
CA VAL A 366 41.50 -8.39 -22.99
C VAL A 366 41.10 -7.32 -21.97
N LEU A 367 40.57 -7.71 -20.80
CA LEU A 367 40.25 -6.77 -19.72
C LEU A 367 41.50 -6.07 -19.17
N ALA A 368 42.56 -6.83 -18.89
CA ALA A 368 43.82 -6.29 -18.38
C ALA A 368 44.48 -5.32 -19.36
N LYS A 369 44.50 -5.63 -20.66
CA LYS A 369 45.00 -4.74 -21.72
C LYS A 369 44.27 -3.39 -21.76
N ASN A 370 42.99 -3.39 -21.41
CA ASN A 370 42.16 -2.19 -21.35
C ASN A 370 42.11 -1.55 -19.94
N GLY A 371 42.93 -2.02 -19.01
CA GLY A 371 43.04 -1.47 -17.65
C GLY A 371 41.77 -1.64 -16.81
N ILE A 372 40.99 -2.69 -17.05
CA ILE A 372 39.76 -3.00 -16.32
C ILE A 372 40.07 -4.08 -15.28
N ASN A 373 39.79 -3.78 -13.99
CA ASN A 373 40.04 -4.72 -12.91
C ASN A 373 38.84 -5.63 -12.67
N ILE A 374 39.10 -6.92 -12.41
CA ILE A 374 38.07 -7.92 -12.05
C ILE A 374 37.93 -7.95 -10.53
N SER A 375 36.71 -7.78 -10.04
CA SER A 375 36.38 -7.80 -8.61
C SER A 375 35.79 -9.14 -8.15
N ASP A 376 34.97 -9.76 -9.01
CA ASP A 376 34.38 -11.08 -8.77
C ASP A 376 34.20 -11.75 -10.14
N MET A 377 34.28 -13.08 -10.19
CA MET A 377 34.13 -13.84 -11.43
C MET A 377 33.52 -15.20 -11.16
N SER A 378 32.46 -15.50 -11.88
CA SER A 378 31.72 -16.76 -11.75
C SER A 378 31.54 -17.41 -13.11
N LEU A 379 31.72 -18.73 -13.16
CA LEU A 379 31.64 -19.53 -14.37
C LEU A 379 30.60 -20.62 -14.19
N GLY A 380 29.59 -20.63 -15.05
CA GLY A 380 28.63 -21.71 -15.19
C GLY A 380 28.87 -22.47 -16.50
N SER A 381 29.19 -23.77 -16.43
CA SER A 381 29.39 -24.61 -17.61
C SER A 381 28.13 -25.44 -17.90
N ASN A 382 27.65 -25.43 -19.14
CA ASN A 382 26.65 -26.38 -19.60
C ASN A 382 27.32 -27.48 -20.44
N LYS A 383 27.61 -28.61 -19.79
CA LYS A 383 28.33 -29.74 -20.40
C LYS A 383 27.61 -30.32 -21.61
N ALA A 384 26.27 -30.32 -21.62
CA ALA A 384 25.49 -30.84 -22.73
C ALA A 384 25.63 -29.96 -23.99
N LYS A 385 25.66 -28.64 -23.80
CA LYS A 385 25.79 -27.66 -24.89
C LYS A 385 27.24 -27.35 -25.28
N LYS A 386 28.23 -27.75 -24.47
CA LYS A 386 29.65 -27.34 -24.59
C LYS A 386 29.81 -25.82 -24.65
N ILE A 387 28.99 -25.13 -23.88
CA ILE A 387 28.97 -23.67 -23.78
C ILE A 387 29.09 -23.31 -22.30
N SER A 388 29.83 -22.25 -22.04
CA SER A 388 29.98 -21.67 -20.71
C SER A 388 29.45 -20.24 -20.69
N LEU A 389 28.99 -19.83 -19.51
CA LEU A 389 28.58 -18.47 -19.17
C LEU A 389 29.51 -17.95 -18.07
N GLU A 390 30.16 -16.84 -18.33
CA GLU A 390 30.98 -16.09 -17.38
C GLU A 390 30.22 -14.82 -16.98
N ILE A 391 30.10 -14.58 -15.67
CA ILE A 391 29.60 -13.32 -15.10
C ILE A 391 30.73 -12.70 -14.30
N ILE A 392 31.18 -11.52 -14.73
CA ILE A 392 32.39 -10.89 -14.23
C ILE A 392 32.04 -9.50 -13.71
N ASN A 393 32.15 -9.27 -12.40
CA ASN A 393 32.02 -7.94 -11.83
C ASN A 393 33.33 -7.18 -12.01
N VAL A 394 33.26 -5.96 -12.55
CA VAL A 394 34.43 -5.13 -12.87
C VAL A 394 34.36 -3.77 -12.19
N ASP A 395 35.51 -3.12 -12.02
CA ASP A 395 35.63 -1.85 -11.30
C ASP A 395 35.00 -0.65 -12.01
N ARG A 396 34.74 -0.76 -13.33
CA ARG A 396 34.20 0.33 -14.17
C ARG A 396 33.33 -0.19 -15.32
N PRO A 397 32.48 0.65 -15.93
CA PRO A 397 31.71 0.25 -17.12
C PRO A 397 32.61 -0.24 -18.25
N VAL A 398 32.25 -1.37 -18.86
CA VAL A 398 33.04 -1.96 -19.96
C VAL A 398 32.76 -1.22 -21.27
N PRO A 399 33.76 -0.59 -21.91
CA PRO A 399 33.57 0.15 -23.14
C PRO A 399 33.15 -0.74 -24.32
N ALA A 400 32.41 -0.18 -25.27
CA ALA A 400 31.92 -0.90 -26.46
C ALA A 400 33.05 -1.52 -27.29
N GLU A 401 34.22 -0.87 -27.37
CA GLU A 401 35.38 -1.39 -28.08
C GLU A 401 35.95 -2.66 -27.44
N VAL A 402 35.91 -2.77 -26.11
CA VAL A 402 36.33 -3.99 -25.40
C VAL A 402 35.36 -5.14 -25.69
N ILE A 403 34.05 -4.85 -25.73
CA ILE A 403 33.04 -5.84 -26.13
C ILE A 403 33.25 -6.31 -27.57
N LYS A 404 33.65 -5.40 -28.47
CA LYS A 404 33.95 -5.71 -29.87
C LYS A 404 35.23 -6.54 -30.00
N GLU A 405 36.27 -6.21 -29.24
CA GLU A 405 37.52 -6.98 -29.16
C GLU A 405 37.24 -8.42 -28.69
N LEU A 406 36.48 -8.59 -27.59
CA LEU A 406 36.08 -9.91 -27.10
C LEU A 406 35.37 -10.72 -28.19
N LYS A 407 34.35 -10.14 -28.84
CA LYS A 407 33.57 -10.79 -29.91
C LYS A 407 34.36 -11.12 -31.18
N SER A 408 35.52 -10.50 -31.38
CA SER A 408 36.40 -10.80 -32.52
C SER A 408 37.14 -12.13 -32.37
N ASN A 409 37.14 -12.71 -31.16
CA ASN A 409 37.78 -13.98 -30.88
C ASN A 409 36.80 -15.14 -31.08
N GLU A 410 37.22 -16.15 -31.85
CA GLU A 410 36.40 -17.30 -32.24
C GLU A 410 35.67 -18.04 -31.09
N PRO A 411 36.26 -18.19 -29.88
CA PRO A 411 35.57 -18.88 -28.79
C PRO A 411 34.39 -18.09 -28.19
N ILE A 412 34.32 -16.77 -28.41
CA ILE A 412 33.33 -15.90 -27.79
C ILE A 412 32.05 -15.86 -28.65
N ILE A 413 30.95 -16.36 -28.08
CA ILE A 413 29.64 -16.43 -28.74
C ILE A 413 28.87 -15.12 -28.52
N ALA A 414 28.92 -14.58 -27.30
CA ALA A 414 28.32 -13.30 -26.95
C ALA A 414 29.08 -12.63 -25.81
N ALA A 415 29.07 -11.29 -25.81
CA ALA A 415 29.57 -10.47 -24.70
C ALA A 415 28.65 -9.26 -24.54
N ARG A 416 28.29 -8.96 -23.29
CA ARG A 416 27.40 -7.85 -22.91
C ARG A 416 27.91 -7.16 -21.64
N ALA A 417 28.00 -5.84 -21.70
CA ALA A 417 28.17 -5.01 -20.51
C ALA A 417 26.79 -4.72 -19.92
N ILE A 418 26.68 -4.84 -18.60
CA ILE A 418 25.47 -4.62 -17.80
C ILE A 418 25.86 -3.68 -16.66
N THR A 419 24.98 -2.75 -16.32
CA THR A 419 25.12 -1.94 -15.11
C THR A 419 23.87 -2.10 -14.26
N ILE A 420 24.05 -2.50 -13.00
CA ILE A 420 22.97 -2.59 -12.02
C ILE A 420 23.19 -1.46 -11.01
N ARG A 421 22.16 -0.62 -10.82
CA ARG A 421 22.18 0.57 -9.97
C ARG A 421 21.36 0.41 -8.71
#